data_AF-A0A412G288-F1
#
_entry.id   AF-A0A412G288-F1
#
_cell.length_a   1.000
_cell.length_b   1.000
_cell.length_c   1.000
_cell.angle_alpha   90.00
_cell.angle_beta   90.00
_cell.angle_gamma   90.00
#
_symmetry.space_group_name_H-M   'P 1'
#
loop_
_entity.id
_entity.type
_entity.pdbx_description
1 polymer ?
#
loop_
_entity_poly.entity_id
_entity_poly.type
_entity_poly.pdbx_seq_one_letter_code
_entity_poly.pdbx_strand_id
1 'polypeptide(L)'
;MKKKNILFATCLLGAFAFSSCEKNLYDESKQSEKEIKMTDLNIPEDFQWNLTQVTKGTTIANTQTKVSLFLDEKCSKDEKVATIPVYNKAINLPLSLPTYVKTIYAQYQSKSGKMITKSVAVNANGSYTLNIPDAIEAIPTRAITRDNNKKDDDYNIEDDIKYDKERGVVYHPKKGWGTIMFEDQFPSLGDYDFNDFVANYQVLFEVSKAKEKDEYESKYIVIGLCLKAVGGVFPYNPYLRLKKIKNKNIESVMMSHYKTGEEIEVNLIDNKNPKGNLIIDCTPLVQNLDRRGSKYFNTERNALVTKEEDLPEIIIEIKLKEPKEIDDILEDDEFDLYLKRNDNGTEIHMNGIEPIAYQYPFNDKNLYPIYEDGEEEDDNYYYSNERLIWGLRVPGNVAHTIEKGDFLKAYKGFAKWAQSGGKNEQNWYNQGNADDNLLIHY
;
A
#
# COMPACT_ATOMS: atom_id res chain seq x y z
N MET A 1 90.95 -8.31 -31.70
CA MET A 1 90.31 -7.36 -30.74
C MET A 1 88.88 -7.81 -30.49
N LYS A 2 88.49 -7.90 -29.21
CA LYS A 2 87.17 -8.35 -28.73
C LYS A 2 86.06 -7.37 -29.17
N LYS A 3 84.91 -7.88 -29.60
CA LYS A 3 83.60 -7.60 -28.97
C LYS A 3 82.53 -8.56 -29.51
N LYS A 4 81.61 -8.88 -28.60
CA LYS A 4 80.64 -9.98 -28.59
C LYS A 4 79.24 -9.45 -28.93
N ASN A 5 78.34 -10.40 -29.24
CA ASN A 5 76.87 -10.39 -29.04
C ASN A 5 76.02 -9.70 -30.13
N ILE A 6 74.84 -10.17 -30.55
CA ILE A 6 73.94 -11.28 -30.17
C ILE A 6 73.01 -11.58 -31.38
N LEU A 7 72.58 -12.83 -31.51
CA LEU A 7 71.61 -13.35 -32.50
C LEU A 7 70.20 -12.72 -32.34
N PHE A 8 69.56 -12.36 -33.46
CA PHE A 8 68.09 -12.27 -33.57
C PHE A 8 67.68 -13.07 -34.81
N ALA A 9 67.01 -14.21 -34.59
CA ALA A 9 66.42 -15.04 -35.64
C ALA A 9 64.91 -14.80 -35.65
N THR A 10 64.44 -14.01 -36.62
CA THR A 10 63.05 -13.95 -37.04
C THR A 10 62.82 -15.01 -38.11
N CYS A 11 61.89 -15.94 -37.88
CA CYS A 11 61.38 -16.82 -38.93
C CYS A 11 59.86 -16.67 -39.01
N LEU A 12 59.42 -16.07 -40.11
CA LEU A 12 58.09 -16.22 -40.68
C LEU A 12 57.88 -17.67 -41.11
N LEU A 13 56.76 -18.27 -40.71
CA LEU A 13 56.06 -19.39 -41.36
C LEU A 13 54.58 -19.09 -41.10
N GLY A 14 53.70 -18.89 -42.08
CA GLY A 14 53.52 -19.66 -43.30
C GLY A 14 52.22 -20.46 -43.12
N ALA A 15 51.12 -19.93 -43.66
CA ALA A 15 49.74 -20.36 -43.44
C ALA A 15 49.44 -21.81 -43.86
N PHE A 16 48.62 -22.50 -43.06
CA PHE A 16 47.81 -23.65 -43.50
C PHE A 16 46.34 -23.33 -43.23
N ALA A 17 45.57 -23.18 -44.31
CA ALA A 17 44.13 -23.09 -44.29
C ALA A 17 43.54 -24.50 -44.12
N PHE A 18 42.83 -24.72 -43.01
CA PHE A 18 41.86 -25.81 -42.90
C PHE A 18 40.47 -25.18 -43.01
N SER A 19 39.81 -25.42 -44.14
CA SER A 19 38.40 -25.14 -44.32
C SER A 19 37.59 -26.14 -43.50
N SER A 20 37.19 -25.75 -42.29
CA SER A 20 36.08 -26.40 -41.60
C SER A 20 34.80 -25.71 -42.05
N CYS A 21 33.94 -26.44 -42.76
CA CYS A 21 32.54 -26.06 -42.91
C CYS A 21 31.86 -26.16 -41.53
N GLU A 22 31.95 -25.12 -40.71
CA GLU A 22 30.92 -24.92 -39.70
C GLU A 22 29.63 -24.57 -40.44
N LYS A 23 28.71 -25.55 -40.48
CA LYS A 23 27.31 -25.26 -40.73
C LYS A 23 26.88 -24.25 -39.68
N ASN A 24 26.37 -23.10 -40.13
CA ASN A 24 25.67 -22.12 -39.31
C ASN A 24 24.76 -22.84 -38.30
N LEU A 25 25.19 -22.90 -37.03
CA LEU A 25 24.37 -23.27 -35.89
C LEU A 25 23.59 -22.04 -35.42
N TYR A 26 23.01 -21.29 -36.36
CA TYR A 26 22.03 -20.28 -36.02
C TYR A 26 20.66 -20.96 -36.02
N ASP A 27 20.27 -21.42 -34.84
CA ASP A 27 18.96 -21.96 -34.56
C ASP A 27 18.12 -20.83 -33.95
N GLU A 28 17.29 -20.16 -34.76
CA GLU A 28 16.38 -19.10 -34.29
C GLU A 28 15.46 -19.58 -33.15
N SER A 29 15.22 -20.89 -33.04
CA SER A 29 14.42 -21.48 -31.95
C SER A 29 15.15 -21.55 -30.60
N LYS A 30 16.44 -21.17 -30.55
CA LYS A 30 17.27 -21.11 -29.34
C LYS A 30 17.70 -19.69 -28.96
N GLN A 31 17.07 -18.66 -29.53
CA GLN A 31 17.15 -17.34 -28.90
C GLN A 31 16.51 -17.45 -27.51
N SER A 32 17.25 -17.04 -26.47
CA SER A 32 16.64 -16.78 -25.17
C SER A 32 15.43 -15.88 -25.41
N GLU A 33 14.25 -16.31 -24.97
CA GLU A 33 13.06 -15.45 -25.00
C GLU A 33 13.46 -14.06 -24.49
N LYS A 34 13.16 -13.01 -25.27
CA LYS A 34 13.48 -11.64 -24.89
C LYS A 34 12.87 -11.42 -23.51
N GLU A 35 13.71 -11.09 -22.54
CA GLU A 35 13.26 -10.77 -21.18
C GLU A 35 12.24 -9.62 -21.26
N ILE A 36 11.01 -9.91 -20.81
CA ILE A 36 9.91 -8.94 -20.80
C ILE A 36 10.20 -7.92 -19.72
N LYS A 37 10.25 -6.64 -20.09
CA LYS A 37 10.38 -5.54 -19.15
C LYS A 37 9.01 -4.96 -18.80
N MET A 38 8.95 -4.20 -17.71
CA MET A 38 7.75 -3.42 -17.34
C MET A 38 7.27 -2.53 -18.47
N THR A 39 8.18 -1.93 -19.24
CA THR A 39 7.87 -1.09 -20.42
C THR A 39 7.43 -1.87 -21.66
N ASP A 40 7.54 -3.20 -21.66
CA ASP A 40 7.00 -4.06 -22.72
C ASP A 40 5.53 -4.48 -22.45
N LEU A 41 4.96 -4.15 -21.28
CA LEU A 41 3.59 -4.53 -20.92
C LEU A 41 2.54 -3.72 -21.71
N ASN A 42 1.54 -4.41 -22.24
CA ASN A 42 0.38 -3.77 -22.85
C ASN A 42 -0.72 -3.51 -21.83
N ILE A 43 -0.78 -2.29 -21.29
CA ILE A 43 -1.71 -1.91 -20.23
C ILE A 43 -3.03 -1.39 -20.84
N PRO A 44 -4.20 -1.97 -20.50
CA PRO A 44 -5.47 -1.49 -21.01
C PRO A 44 -5.79 -0.05 -20.58
N GLU A 45 -6.21 0.78 -21.54
CA GLU A 45 -7.49 1.49 -21.43
C GLU A 45 -7.90 2.01 -20.05
N ASP A 46 -8.82 1.22 -19.54
CA ASP A 46 -9.67 1.40 -18.38
C ASP A 46 -9.01 0.90 -17.08
N PHE A 47 -7.73 0.48 -17.13
CA PHE A 47 -7.08 -0.11 -15.97
C PHE A 47 -6.61 0.93 -14.95
N GLN A 48 -7.21 0.90 -13.77
CA GLN A 48 -7.00 1.88 -12.70
C GLN A 48 -5.88 1.51 -11.72
N TRP A 49 -5.19 0.37 -11.90
CA TRP A 49 -4.17 -0.14 -10.98
C TRP A 49 -4.62 -0.37 -9.51
N ASN A 50 -5.92 -0.37 -9.25
CA ASN A 50 -6.49 -0.55 -7.92
C ASN A 50 -6.58 -2.02 -7.50
N LEU A 51 -6.06 -2.33 -6.30
CA LEU A 51 -6.13 -3.66 -5.66
C LEU A 51 -7.15 -3.73 -4.52
N THR A 52 -7.83 -2.62 -4.20
CA THR A 52 -8.95 -2.56 -3.27
C THR A 52 -10.19 -2.01 -3.97
N GLN A 53 -11.36 -2.35 -3.44
CA GLN A 53 -12.65 -1.84 -3.90
C GLN A 53 -13.55 -1.53 -2.72
N VAL A 54 -14.30 -0.44 -2.85
CA VAL A 54 -15.41 -0.09 -1.95
C VAL A 54 -16.49 -1.14 -2.06
N THR A 55 -17.00 -1.59 -0.93
CA THR A 55 -18.04 -2.60 -0.93
C THR A 55 -19.39 -2.03 -0.54
N LYS A 56 -20.43 -2.50 -1.23
CA LYS A 56 -21.82 -2.16 -0.92
C LYS A 56 -22.39 -3.26 -0.02
N GLY A 57 -21.82 -3.36 1.18
CA GLY A 57 -22.21 -4.35 2.18
C GLY A 57 -23.43 -3.89 2.96
N THR A 58 -24.42 -4.76 3.13
CA THR A 58 -25.56 -4.49 4.02
C THR A 58 -25.71 -5.61 5.05
N THR A 59 -26.06 -5.26 6.28
CA THR A 59 -26.39 -6.27 7.32
C THR A 59 -27.88 -6.38 7.56
N ILE A 60 -28.34 -7.56 7.94
CA ILE A 60 -29.71 -7.81 8.41
C ILE A 60 -29.60 -8.62 9.70
N ALA A 61 -29.76 -7.95 10.84
CA ALA A 61 -29.76 -8.58 12.15
C ALA A 61 -31.12 -8.43 12.84
N ASN A 62 -31.51 -9.43 13.63
CA ASN A 62 -32.76 -9.39 14.41
C ASN A 62 -32.61 -8.64 15.74
N THR A 63 -31.39 -8.53 16.24
CA THR A 63 -31.02 -7.86 17.50
C THR A 63 -29.73 -7.07 17.29
N GLN A 64 -29.52 -6.03 18.09
CA GLN A 64 -28.24 -5.33 18.10
C GLN A 64 -27.16 -6.27 18.61
N THR A 65 -26.08 -6.45 17.87
CA THR A 65 -24.97 -7.33 18.24
C THR A 65 -23.64 -6.78 17.74
N LYS A 66 -22.53 -7.47 18.06
CA LYS A 66 -21.22 -7.21 17.46
C LYS A 66 -20.83 -8.30 16.49
N VAL A 67 -20.23 -7.88 15.39
CA VAL A 67 -19.74 -8.77 14.34
C VAL A 67 -18.30 -8.43 14.03
N SER A 68 -17.44 -9.44 14.05
CA SER A 68 -16.10 -9.34 13.49
C SER A 68 -16.11 -9.91 12.07
N LEU A 69 -15.45 -9.22 11.14
CA LEU A 69 -15.38 -9.59 9.73
C LEU A 69 -13.93 -9.89 9.36
N PHE A 70 -13.72 -10.98 8.62
CA PHE A 70 -12.41 -11.49 8.24
C PHE A 70 -12.36 -11.86 6.75
N LEU A 71 -11.16 -11.82 6.18
CA LEU A 71 -10.90 -12.23 4.80
C LEU A 71 -10.62 -13.74 4.66
N ASP A 72 -10.40 -14.44 5.78
CA ASP A 72 -10.06 -15.87 5.81
C ASP A 72 -10.99 -16.70 6.71
N GLU A 73 -11.12 -17.98 6.38
CA GLU A 73 -12.01 -18.90 7.10
C GLU A 73 -11.57 -19.13 8.55
N LYS A 74 -10.24 -19.06 8.81
CA LYS A 74 -9.68 -19.26 10.15
C LYS A 74 -9.93 -18.05 11.06
N CYS A 75 -10.44 -16.94 10.51
CA CYS A 75 -10.63 -15.68 11.22
C CYS A 75 -9.32 -15.20 11.88
N SER A 76 -8.25 -15.17 11.10
CA SER A 76 -6.91 -14.82 11.57
C SER A 76 -6.84 -13.34 11.98
N LYS A 77 -6.00 -13.01 12.98
CA LYS A 77 -5.88 -11.65 13.53
C LYS A 77 -5.63 -10.62 12.44
N ASP A 78 -4.69 -10.90 11.54
CA ASP A 78 -4.23 -9.96 10.50
C ASP A 78 -5.19 -9.87 9.30
N GLU A 79 -6.06 -10.87 9.15
CA GLU A 79 -7.10 -10.89 8.11
C GLU A 79 -8.42 -10.26 8.58
N LYS A 80 -8.48 -9.76 9.81
CA LYS A 80 -9.64 -9.02 10.31
C LYS A 80 -9.76 -7.68 9.58
N VAL A 81 -10.95 -7.35 9.08
CA VAL A 81 -11.23 -6.03 8.46
C VAL A 81 -12.08 -5.15 9.35
N ALA A 82 -12.87 -5.71 10.26
CA ALA A 82 -13.71 -4.93 11.15
C ALA A 82 -14.14 -5.70 12.40
N THR A 83 -14.49 -4.97 13.46
CA THR A 83 -15.36 -5.43 14.54
C THR A 83 -16.37 -4.33 14.83
N ILE A 84 -17.60 -4.49 14.36
CA ILE A 84 -18.60 -3.40 14.32
C ILE A 84 -19.90 -3.77 15.02
N PRO A 85 -20.59 -2.78 15.61
CA PRO A 85 -21.95 -2.97 16.07
C PRO A 85 -22.88 -3.04 14.87
N VAL A 86 -23.73 -4.07 14.79
CA VAL A 86 -24.81 -4.19 13.80
C VAL A 86 -26.15 -4.04 14.51
N TYR A 87 -27.14 -3.50 13.82
CA TYR A 87 -28.41 -3.07 14.42
C TYR A 87 -29.56 -3.95 13.96
N ASN A 88 -30.70 -3.84 14.65
CA ASN A 88 -31.96 -4.52 14.30
C ASN A 88 -32.63 -3.92 13.03
N LYS A 89 -31.83 -3.48 12.07
CA LYS A 89 -32.24 -2.92 10.79
C LYS A 89 -31.09 -2.99 9.78
N ALA A 90 -31.41 -2.77 8.52
CA ALA A 90 -30.40 -2.63 7.49
C ALA A 90 -29.49 -1.44 7.75
N ILE A 91 -28.18 -1.66 7.65
CA ILE A 91 -27.15 -0.61 7.72
C ILE A 91 -26.04 -0.94 6.72
N ASN A 92 -25.51 0.10 6.08
CA ASN A 92 -24.40 -0.03 5.13
C ASN A 92 -23.09 -0.22 5.89
N LEU A 93 -22.24 -1.14 5.41
CA LEU A 93 -20.97 -1.44 6.02
C LEU A 93 -19.85 -0.67 5.30
N PRO A 94 -19.02 0.10 6.05
CA PRO A 94 -18.03 1.00 5.49
C PRO A 94 -16.71 0.26 5.21
N LEU A 95 -16.74 -0.76 4.34
CA LEU A 95 -15.59 -1.61 4.08
C LEU A 95 -15.02 -1.39 2.70
N SER A 96 -13.70 -1.19 2.66
CA SER A 96 -12.87 -1.33 1.46
C SER A 96 -12.17 -2.68 1.52
N LEU A 97 -12.44 -3.57 0.57
CA LEU A 97 -11.90 -4.94 0.54
C LEU A 97 -10.93 -5.11 -0.64
N PRO A 98 -9.92 -6.00 -0.52
CA PRO A 98 -9.10 -6.38 -1.66
C PRO A 98 -9.93 -6.94 -2.83
N THR A 99 -9.57 -6.63 -4.07
CA THR A 99 -10.34 -7.01 -5.28
C THR A 99 -10.42 -8.52 -5.50
N TYR A 100 -9.44 -9.28 -5.01
CA TYR A 100 -9.43 -10.74 -5.07
C TYR A 100 -10.49 -11.39 -4.16
N VAL A 101 -11.02 -10.68 -3.16
CA VAL A 101 -11.93 -11.25 -2.16
C VAL A 101 -13.27 -11.59 -2.81
N LYS A 102 -13.61 -12.88 -2.80
CA LYS A 102 -14.92 -13.40 -3.24
C LYS A 102 -15.79 -13.88 -2.08
N THR A 103 -15.22 -13.97 -0.88
CA THR A 103 -15.92 -14.43 0.33
C THR A 103 -15.33 -13.73 1.53
N ILE A 104 -16.19 -13.24 2.42
CA ILE A 104 -15.82 -12.76 3.75
C ILE A 104 -16.42 -13.68 4.81
N TYR A 105 -15.83 -13.68 6.00
CA TYR A 105 -16.24 -14.52 7.11
C TYR A 105 -16.68 -13.64 8.28
N ALA A 106 -17.96 -13.74 8.63
CA ALA A 106 -18.56 -12.99 9.73
C ALA A 106 -18.63 -13.86 10.98
N GLN A 107 -18.00 -13.40 12.05
CA GLN A 107 -18.00 -14.07 13.34
C GLN A 107 -18.81 -13.27 14.36
N TYR A 108 -19.76 -13.94 15.03
CA TYR A 108 -20.60 -13.35 16.08
C TYR A 108 -21.02 -14.40 17.11
N GLN A 109 -21.41 -13.97 18.30
CA GLN A 109 -21.91 -14.86 19.34
C GLN A 109 -23.42 -15.11 19.16
N SER A 110 -23.85 -16.36 19.14
CA SER A 110 -25.27 -16.72 19.05
C SER A 110 -26.00 -16.56 20.39
N LYS A 111 -27.35 -16.57 20.37
CA LYS A 111 -28.20 -16.59 21.59
C LYS A 111 -27.83 -17.70 22.59
N SER A 112 -27.25 -18.80 22.12
CA SER A 112 -26.76 -19.91 22.96
C SER A 112 -25.41 -19.65 23.65
N GLY A 113 -24.78 -18.50 23.38
CA GLY A 113 -23.43 -18.17 23.83
C GLY A 113 -22.31 -18.76 22.95
N LYS A 114 -22.63 -19.63 21.98
CA LYS A 114 -21.65 -20.21 21.04
C LYS A 114 -21.22 -19.21 19.98
N MET A 115 -19.93 -19.13 19.69
CA MET A 115 -19.38 -18.40 18.54
C MET A 115 -19.76 -19.09 17.22
N ILE A 116 -20.31 -18.31 16.30
CA ILE A 116 -20.69 -18.73 14.95
C ILE A 116 -19.83 -17.97 13.96
N THR A 117 -19.28 -18.69 12.98
CA THR A 117 -18.64 -18.12 11.79
C THR A 117 -19.52 -18.41 10.58
N LYS A 118 -19.80 -17.39 9.77
CA LYS A 118 -20.63 -17.47 8.57
C LYS A 118 -19.88 -16.91 7.38
N SER A 119 -19.74 -17.70 6.32
CA SER A 119 -19.24 -17.23 5.03
C SER A 119 -20.30 -16.40 4.30
N VAL A 120 -19.88 -15.31 3.67
CA VAL A 120 -20.72 -14.43 2.85
C VAL A 120 -20.03 -14.21 1.51
N ALA A 121 -20.72 -14.53 0.42
CA ALA A 121 -20.20 -14.29 -0.93
C ALA A 121 -20.19 -12.79 -1.24
N VAL A 122 -19.12 -12.33 -1.87
CA VAL A 122 -18.97 -10.96 -2.38
C VAL A 122 -19.15 -11.00 -3.89
N ASN A 123 -20.10 -10.22 -4.39
CA ASN A 123 -20.39 -10.13 -5.82
C ASN A 123 -19.24 -9.40 -6.55
N ALA A 124 -19.17 -9.57 -7.87
CA ALA A 124 -18.15 -8.92 -8.70
C ALA A 124 -18.17 -7.38 -8.61
N ASN A 125 -19.30 -6.78 -8.27
CA ASN A 125 -19.46 -5.34 -8.05
C ASN A 125 -19.22 -4.90 -6.58
N GLY A 126 -18.60 -5.77 -5.77
CA GLY A 126 -18.32 -5.51 -4.35
C GLY A 126 -19.53 -5.60 -3.41
N SER A 127 -20.75 -5.81 -3.91
CA SER A 127 -21.93 -5.91 -3.05
C SER A 127 -22.02 -7.25 -2.31
N TYR A 128 -22.56 -7.23 -1.10
CA TYR A 128 -22.88 -8.45 -0.33
C TYR A 128 -23.95 -8.17 0.73
N THR A 129 -24.60 -9.23 1.23
CA THR A 129 -25.59 -9.13 2.31
C THR A 129 -25.28 -10.12 3.42
N LEU A 130 -25.08 -9.59 4.62
CA LEU A 130 -24.79 -10.37 5.82
C LEU A 130 -26.06 -10.55 6.67
N ASN A 131 -26.60 -11.77 6.67
CA ASN A 131 -27.77 -12.14 7.47
C ASN A 131 -27.36 -12.74 8.83
N ILE A 132 -27.85 -12.18 9.94
CA ILE A 132 -27.51 -12.53 11.33
C ILE A 132 -28.81 -12.80 12.11
N PRO A 133 -29.39 -14.01 12.00
CA PRO A 133 -30.72 -14.28 12.54
C PRO A 133 -30.76 -14.51 14.06
N ASP A 134 -29.68 -15.07 14.64
CA ASP A 134 -29.68 -15.60 16.02
C ASP A 134 -28.49 -15.13 16.86
N ALA A 135 -28.11 -13.86 16.72
CA ALA A 135 -27.09 -13.28 17.58
C ALA A 135 -27.58 -13.01 19.00
N ILE A 136 -26.67 -13.11 19.97
CA ILE A 136 -26.89 -12.59 21.31
C ILE A 136 -26.97 -11.06 21.25
N GLU A 137 -27.90 -10.49 22.01
CA GLU A 137 -28.00 -9.05 22.15
C GLU A 137 -26.75 -8.51 22.85
N ALA A 138 -26.15 -7.46 22.29
CA ALA A 138 -25.00 -6.80 22.90
C ALA A 138 -25.43 -6.13 24.22
N ILE A 139 -24.97 -6.68 25.35
CA ILE A 139 -25.24 -6.13 26.68
C ILE A 139 -24.30 -4.92 26.89
N PRO A 140 -24.83 -3.74 27.27
CA PRO A 140 -23.98 -2.61 27.62
C PRO A 140 -23.27 -2.90 28.95
N THR A 141 -21.96 -3.07 28.91
CA THR A 141 -21.12 -3.00 30.11
C THR A 141 -20.42 -1.64 30.14
N ARG A 142 -20.26 -1.06 31.34
CA ARG A 142 -19.65 0.26 31.51
C ARG A 142 -18.29 0.30 30.82
N ALA A 143 -18.04 1.38 30.08
CA ALA A 143 -16.74 1.68 29.48
C ALA A 143 -15.63 1.52 30.53
N ILE A 144 -14.58 0.78 30.18
CA ILE A 144 -13.39 0.71 31.02
C ILE A 144 -12.76 2.11 30.98
N THR A 145 -12.64 2.76 32.13
CA THR A 145 -11.93 4.03 32.24
C THR A 145 -10.45 3.78 32.01
N ARG A 146 -9.84 4.54 31.09
CA ARG A 146 -8.39 4.65 30.85
C ARG A 146 -7.60 4.50 32.16
N ASP A 147 -6.90 3.39 32.33
CA ASP A 147 -5.79 3.33 33.27
C ASP A 147 -4.53 3.70 32.50
N ASN A 148 -4.16 4.99 32.56
CA ASN A 148 -2.96 5.52 31.90
C ASN A 148 -1.64 4.91 32.45
N ASN A 149 -1.70 3.96 33.39
CA ASN A 149 -0.54 3.33 34.01
C ASN A 149 -0.18 1.95 33.43
N LYS A 150 -0.92 1.42 32.46
CA LYS A 150 -0.52 0.17 31.80
C LYS A 150 0.39 0.44 30.61
N LYS A 151 1.69 0.26 30.84
CA LYS A 151 2.66 -0.09 29.80
C LYS A 151 2.50 -1.58 29.47
N ASP A 152 1.34 -1.96 28.92
CA ASP A 152 1.23 -3.26 28.26
C ASP A 152 1.55 -3.00 26.78
N ASP A 153 2.55 -3.71 26.23
CA ASP A 153 3.08 -3.55 24.86
C ASP A 153 2.07 -3.97 23.75
N ASP A 154 0.79 -4.17 24.11
CA ASP A 154 -0.33 -4.59 23.27
C ASP A 154 -1.61 -3.80 23.59
N TYR A 155 -1.48 -2.49 23.92
CA TYR A 155 -2.64 -1.61 24.03
C TYR A 155 -3.36 -1.55 22.67
N ASN A 156 -4.58 -2.08 22.64
CA ASN A 156 -5.41 -2.19 21.44
C ASN A 156 -6.77 -1.54 21.71
N ILE A 157 -7.15 -0.57 20.89
CA ILE A 157 -8.45 0.12 20.95
C ILE A 157 -9.65 -0.83 20.95
N GLU A 158 -9.52 -2.04 20.38
CA GLU A 158 -10.54 -3.08 20.46
C GLU A 158 -10.87 -3.51 21.90
N ASP A 159 -9.90 -3.46 22.82
CA ASP A 159 -10.12 -3.80 24.23
C ASP A 159 -10.93 -2.72 24.96
N ASP A 160 -10.65 -1.45 24.65
CA ASP A 160 -11.38 -0.30 25.21
C ASP A 160 -12.85 -0.29 24.78
N ILE A 161 -13.10 -0.66 23.52
CA ILE A 161 -14.45 -0.70 22.99
C ILE A 161 -15.10 -2.07 23.09
N LYS A 162 -14.39 -3.12 23.54
CA LYS A 162 -14.85 -4.52 23.53
C LYS A 162 -16.29 -4.69 24.00
N TYR A 163 -16.60 -4.00 25.08
CA TYR A 163 -17.87 -4.04 25.81
C TYR A 163 -18.85 -2.90 25.46
N ASP A 164 -18.43 -1.98 24.60
CA ASP A 164 -19.27 -0.88 24.13
C ASP A 164 -20.13 -1.34 22.95
N LYS A 165 -21.45 -1.43 23.15
CA LYS A 165 -22.38 -1.90 22.12
C LYS A 165 -22.60 -0.90 20.96
N GLU A 166 -22.14 0.34 21.09
CA GLU A 166 -22.36 1.41 20.11
C GLU A 166 -21.09 1.74 19.32
N ARG A 167 -19.93 1.22 19.77
CA ARG A 167 -18.64 1.45 19.14
C ARG A 167 -18.02 0.17 18.56
N GLY A 168 -17.31 0.36 17.46
CA GLY A 168 -16.57 -0.66 16.74
C GLY A 168 -15.25 -0.13 16.19
N VAL A 169 -14.56 -0.99 15.45
CA VAL A 169 -13.42 -0.62 14.62
C VAL A 169 -13.56 -1.10 13.20
N VAL A 170 -12.99 -0.34 12.28
CA VAL A 170 -12.78 -0.72 10.88
C VAL A 170 -11.30 -0.52 10.56
N TYR A 171 -10.71 -1.50 9.88
CA TYR A 171 -9.32 -1.46 9.45
C TYR A 171 -9.25 -1.33 7.93
N HIS A 172 -8.25 -0.61 7.44
CA HIS A 172 -7.91 -0.53 6.04
C HIS A 172 -6.41 -0.71 5.83
N PRO A 173 -5.99 -1.61 4.92
CA PRO A 173 -6.83 -2.52 4.14
C PRO A 173 -7.40 -3.68 4.98
N LYS A 174 -6.75 -3.99 6.09
CA LYS A 174 -7.10 -5.00 7.10
C LYS A 174 -6.29 -4.73 8.37
N LYS A 175 -6.44 -5.57 9.40
CA LYS A 175 -5.68 -5.50 10.66
C LYS A 175 -4.21 -5.94 10.50
N GLY A 176 -3.86 -6.60 9.40
CA GLY A 176 -2.49 -6.68 8.93
C GLY A 176 -2.09 -5.44 8.12
N TRP A 177 -0.83 -5.38 7.69
CA TRP A 177 -0.33 -4.28 6.88
C TRP A 177 -0.82 -4.35 5.42
N GLY A 178 -1.01 -3.17 4.82
CA GLY A 178 -0.87 -2.95 3.38
C GLY A 178 0.53 -2.43 3.05
N THR A 179 0.89 -2.36 1.77
CA THR A 179 2.18 -1.85 1.29
C THR A 179 1.97 -0.79 0.21
N ILE A 180 2.75 0.27 0.29
CA ILE A 180 2.87 1.33 -0.72
C ILE A 180 4.31 1.32 -1.23
N MET A 181 4.45 1.29 -2.55
CA MET A 181 5.74 1.27 -3.27
C MET A 181 5.77 2.42 -4.26
N PHE A 182 6.92 3.06 -4.41
CA PHE A 182 7.14 4.14 -5.39
C PHE A 182 8.39 3.91 -6.22
N GLU A 183 8.37 4.50 -7.41
CA GLU A 183 9.52 4.81 -8.26
C GLU A 183 9.87 6.31 -8.13
N ASP A 184 11.15 6.69 -8.21
CA ASP A 184 11.62 8.05 -7.93
C ASP A 184 11.93 8.91 -9.17
N GLN A 185 11.97 8.32 -10.37
CA GLN A 185 12.45 9.01 -11.57
C GLN A 185 11.42 9.88 -12.28
N PHE A 186 10.20 10.01 -11.73
CA PHE A 186 9.12 10.81 -12.33
C PHE A 186 9.62 12.22 -12.76
N PRO A 187 9.30 12.67 -14.01
CA PRO A 187 8.44 12.04 -15.02
C PRO A 187 9.16 11.06 -15.97
N SER A 188 10.43 10.77 -15.74
CA SER A 188 11.15 9.73 -16.49
C SER A 188 10.77 8.34 -16.00
N LEU A 189 10.86 7.38 -16.91
CA LEU A 189 10.73 5.96 -16.59
C LEU A 189 12.01 5.49 -15.88
N GLY A 190 11.84 4.83 -14.73
CA GLY A 190 12.90 4.20 -13.95
C GLY A 190 13.21 2.78 -14.41
N ASP A 191 13.81 1.99 -13.52
CA ASP A 191 14.05 0.56 -13.70
C ASP A 191 12.89 -0.32 -13.20
N TYR A 192 11.88 0.26 -12.54
CA TYR A 192 10.65 -0.43 -12.14
C TYR A 192 10.89 -1.63 -11.24
N ASP A 193 11.84 -1.51 -10.31
CA ASP A 193 12.01 -2.49 -9.25
C ASP A 193 11.02 -2.26 -8.08
N PHE A 194 10.33 -1.12 -8.05
CA PHE A 194 9.37 -0.67 -7.04
C PHE A 194 9.93 -0.67 -5.61
N ASN A 195 11.23 -0.37 -5.45
CA ASN A 195 11.86 -0.27 -4.13
C ASN A 195 12.37 1.13 -3.78
N ASP A 196 12.19 2.13 -4.66
CA ASP A 196 12.77 3.47 -4.45
C ASP A 196 12.27 4.12 -3.16
N PHE A 197 11.01 3.87 -2.81
CA PHE A 197 10.47 4.04 -1.47
C PHE A 197 9.40 2.97 -1.21
N VAL A 198 9.49 2.28 -0.09
CA VAL A 198 8.51 1.28 0.32
C VAL A 198 8.12 1.50 1.76
N ALA A 199 6.81 1.61 2.02
CA ALA A 199 6.26 1.68 3.36
C ALA A 199 5.07 0.74 3.51
N ASN A 200 4.99 0.05 4.65
CA ASN A 200 3.72 -0.50 5.08
C ASN A 200 2.82 0.59 5.65
N TYR A 201 1.51 0.40 5.48
CA TYR A 201 0.50 1.27 6.05
C TYR A 201 -0.66 0.47 6.62
N GLN A 202 -1.26 1.00 7.68
CA GLN A 202 -2.51 0.52 8.25
C GLN A 202 -3.30 1.70 8.76
N VAL A 203 -4.59 1.71 8.50
CA VAL A 203 -5.52 2.69 9.06
C VAL A 203 -6.56 1.98 9.90
N LEU A 204 -6.84 2.53 11.07
CA LEU A 204 -7.89 2.11 11.97
C LEU A 204 -8.83 3.28 12.20
N PHE A 205 -10.13 3.01 12.11
CA PHE A 205 -11.20 3.93 12.49
C PHE A 205 -11.87 3.40 13.75
N GLU A 206 -11.98 4.20 14.79
CA GLU A 206 -13.02 3.97 15.80
C GLU A 206 -14.34 4.44 15.21
N VAL A 207 -15.33 3.56 15.18
CA VAL A 207 -16.59 3.80 14.46
C VAL A 207 -17.79 3.73 15.38
N SER A 208 -18.78 4.55 15.08
CA SER A 208 -20.11 4.50 15.68
C SER A 208 -21.17 4.75 14.60
N LYS A 209 -22.40 4.34 14.83
CA LYS A 209 -23.49 4.66 13.91
C LYS A 209 -23.79 6.16 13.94
N ALA A 210 -23.94 6.76 12.76
CA ALA A 210 -24.39 8.13 12.61
C ALA A 210 -25.80 8.34 13.20
N LYS A 211 -26.03 9.51 13.82
CA LYS A 211 -27.30 9.80 14.51
C LYS A 211 -28.52 9.79 13.59
N GLU A 212 -28.37 10.36 12.40
CA GLU A 212 -29.48 10.64 11.48
C GLU A 212 -29.45 9.78 10.20
N LYS A 213 -28.42 8.94 10.04
CA LYS A 213 -28.20 8.14 8.84
C LYS A 213 -27.93 6.67 9.17
N ASP A 214 -28.07 5.80 8.18
CA ASP A 214 -27.76 4.37 8.27
C ASP A 214 -26.37 4.05 7.73
N GLU A 215 -25.41 4.80 8.29
CA GLU A 215 -23.99 4.82 7.96
C GLU A 215 -23.17 4.83 9.26
N TYR A 216 -21.87 4.58 9.12
CA TYR A 216 -20.91 4.68 10.21
C TYR A 216 -20.03 5.91 10.04
N GLU A 217 -19.75 6.55 11.16
CA GLU A 217 -18.89 7.71 11.23
C GLU A 217 -17.75 7.46 12.22
N SER A 218 -16.64 8.15 12.00
CA SER A 218 -15.47 8.09 12.84
C SER A 218 -15.05 9.48 13.31
N LYS A 219 -14.71 9.56 14.60
CA LYS A 219 -14.10 10.74 15.22
C LYS A 219 -12.60 10.54 15.49
N TYR A 220 -12.15 9.28 15.54
CA TYR A 220 -10.78 8.89 15.88
C TYR A 220 -10.21 7.98 14.80
N ILE A 221 -9.10 8.43 14.23
CA ILE A 221 -8.40 7.74 13.15
C ILE A 221 -6.97 7.50 13.63
N VAL A 222 -6.49 6.27 13.48
CA VAL A 222 -5.12 5.88 13.83
C VAL A 222 -4.46 5.34 12.57
N ILE A 223 -3.28 5.84 12.24
CA ILE A 223 -2.53 5.46 11.04
C ILE A 223 -1.15 4.99 11.47
N GLY A 224 -0.83 3.73 11.17
CA GLY A 224 0.52 3.20 11.31
C GLY A 224 1.26 3.29 9.98
N LEU A 225 2.52 3.71 10.01
CA LEU A 225 3.43 3.70 8.86
C LEU A 225 4.76 3.07 9.28
N CYS A 226 5.21 2.05 8.54
CA CYS A 226 6.50 1.39 8.76
C CYS A 226 7.34 1.46 7.48
N LEU A 227 8.50 2.09 7.53
CA LEU A 227 9.42 2.15 6.39
C LEU A 227 10.04 0.78 6.15
N LYS A 228 9.91 0.26 4.93
CA LYS A 228 10.53 -1.00 4.51
C LYS A 228 11.80 -0.76 3.69
N ALA A 229 11.82 0.22 2.78
CA ALA A 229 13.00 0.46 1.94
C ALA A 229 13.06 1.90 1.40
N VAL A 230 14.28 2.34 1.05
CA VAL A 230 14.54 3.54 0.24
C VAL A 230 15.67 3.24 -0.75
N GLY A 231 15.32 2.72 -1.93
CA GLY A 231 16.18 2.45 -3.09
C GLY A 231 16.42 3.66 -4.01
N GLY A 232 15.72 4.76 -3.76
CA GLY A 232 15.77 5.93 -4.64
C GLY A 232 17.09 6.68 -4.55
N VAL A 233 17.49 7.29 -5.66
CA VAL A 233 18.63 8.21 -5.75
C VAL A 233 18.27 9.64 -5.38
N PHE A 234 17.00 10.02 -5.49
CA PHE A 234 16.53 11.37 -5.23
C PHE A 234 16.06 11.57 -3.78
N PRO A 235 16.22 12.80 -3.22
CA PRO A 235 15.92 13.08 -1.81
C PRO A 235 14.43 13.35 -1.60
N TYR A 236 13.60 12.33 -1.78
CA TYR A 236 12.17 12.36 -1.52
C TYR A 236 11.86 12.18 -0.02
N ASN A 237 10.86 12.92 0.48
CA ASN A 237 10.27 12.70 1.79
C ASN A 237 8.78 12.39 1.69
N PRO A 238 8.25 11.52 2.58
CA PRO A 238 6.85 11.16 2.58
C PRO A 238 5.99 12.21 3.27
N TYR A 239 4.79 12.41 2.72
CA TYR A 239 3.74 13.25 3.26
C TYR A 239 2.42 12.52 3.14
N LEU A 240 1.55 12.68 4.13
CA LEU A 240 0.22 12.07 4.13
C LEU A 240 -0.84 13.14 3.96
N ARG A 241 -1.61 13.06 2.88
CA ARG A 241 -2.79 13.88 2.62
C ARG A 241 -4.06 13.08 2.88
N LEU A 242 -4.98 13.65 3.67
CA LEU A 242 -6.34 13.16 3.85
C LEU A 242 -7.31 14.17 3.21
N LYS A 243 -7.65 13.98 1.92
CA LYS A 243 -8.27 15.02 1.06
C LYS A 243 -9.65 15.46 1.58
N LYS A 244 -10.44 14.54 2.12
CA LYS A 244 -11.75 14.82 2.72
C LYS A 244 -11.72 15.33 4.16
N ILE A 245 -10.56 15.40 4.80
CA ILE A 245 -10.39 16.00 6.13
C ILE A 245 -9.74 17.38 5.98
N LYS A 246 -10.29 18.40 6.64
CA LYS A 246 -9.77 19.77 6.58
C LYS A 246 -9.10 20.13 7.90
N ASN A 247 -8.02 20.92 7.88
CA ASN A 247 -7.30 21.32 9.11
C ASN A 247 -8.23 21.98 10.14
N LYS A 248 -9.20 22.79 9.70
CA LYS A 248 -10.19 23.42 10.59
C LYS A 248 -11.07 22.43 11.36
N ASN A 249 -11.21 21.19 10.87
CA ASN A 249 -12.04 20.14 11.48
C ASN A 249 -11.26 19.28 12.49
N ILE A 250 -9.95 19.51 12.63
CA ILE A 250 -9.08 18.74 13.53
C ILE A 250 -9.19 19.28 14.96
N GLU A 251 -9.42 18.36 15.90
CA GLU A 251 -9.29 18.62 17.34
C GLU A 251 -7.84 18.44 17.79
N SER A 252 -7.19 17.35 17.38
CA SER A 252 -5.76 17.10 17.63
C SER A 252 -5.16 16.15 16.60
N VAL A 253 -3.85 16.30 16.35
CA VAL A 253 -3.00 15.29 15.71
C VAL A 253 -1.83 15.02 16.63
N MET A 254 -1.54 13.75 16.90
CA MET A 254 -0.36 13.32 17.63
C MET A 254 0.42 12.35 16.76
N MET A 255 1.74 12.36 16.87
CA MET A 255 2.63 11.42 16.21
C MET A 255 3.63 10.90 17.23
N SER A 256 3.95 9.62 17.17
CA SER A 256 5.00 9.03 18.00
C SER A 256 5.71 7.89 17.29
N HIS A 257 6.91 7.56 17.76
CA HIS A 257 7.57 6.32 17.37
C HIS A 257 6.78 5.14 17.95
N TYR A 258 6.34 4.22 17.09
CA TYR A 258 5.44 3.11 17.51
C TYR A 258 6.04 2.27 18.64
N LYS A 259 7.34 1.94 18.52
CA LYS A 259 8.04 1.02 19.44
C LYS A 259 8.39 1.65 20.79
N THR A 260 8.71 2.94 20.82
CA THR A 260 9.18 3.62 22.05
C THR A 260 8.09 4.45 22.72
N GLY A 261 7.04 4.82 21.98
CA GLY A 261 6.02 5.78 22.42
C GLY A 261 6.55 7.21 22.53
N GLU A 262 7.77 7.48 22.06
CA GLU A 262 8.35 8.82 22.08
C GLU A 262 7.59 9.73 21.10
N GLU A 263 7.06 10.84 21.62
CA GLU A 263 6.31 11.82 20.84
C GLU A 263 7.21 12.52 19.80
N ILE A 264 6.67 12.69 18.60
CA ILE A 264 7.30 13.39 17.49
C ILE A 264 6.52 14.68 17.27
N GLU A 265 7.23 15.80 17.08
CA GLU A 265 6.60 17.07 16.74
C GLU A 265 5.87 16.95 15.39
N VAL A 266 4.56 17.22 15.42
CA VAL A 266 3.71 17.14 14.23
C VAL A 266 3.80 18.44 13.44
N ASN A 267 4.28 18.35 12.20
CA ASN A 267 4.25 19.45 11.25
C ASN A 267 3.09 19.29 10.28
N LEU A 268 2.11 20.20 10.35
CA LEU A 268 0.98 20.27 9.41
C LEU A 268 1.27 21.28 8.30
N ILE A 269 1.01 20.89 7.05
CA ILE A 269 1.26 21.76 5.89
C ILE A 269 0.02 22.62 5.61
N ASP A 270 -0.09 23.77 6.30
CA ASP A 270 -1.22 24.71 6.17
C ASP A 270 -1.05 25.73 5.01
N ASN A 271 0.15 26.26 4.81
CA ASN A 271 0.36 27.48 4.01
C ASN A 271 0.50 27.26 2.49
N LYS A 272 0.42 26.01 2.01
CA LYS A 272 0.61 25.67 0.59
C LYS A 272 -0.54 24.83 -0.01
N ASN A 273 -1.59 24.57 0.77
CA ASN A 273 -2.72 23.77 0.30
C ASN A 273 -3.94 24.67 0.00
N PRO A 274 -4.21 25.00 -1.28
CA PRO A 274 -5.34 25.86 -1.63
C PRO A 274 -6.70 25.25 -1.27
N LYS A 275 -6.79 23.91 -1.15
CA LYS A 275 -8.03 23.18 -0.84
C LYS A 275 -8.24 22.98 0.67
N GLY A 276 -7.26 23.32 1.52
CA GLY A 276 -7.35 23.25 2.99
C GLY A 276 -7.43 21.83 3.59
N ASN A 277 -7.01 20.82 2.82
CA ASN A 277 -6.94 19.42 3.26
C ASN A 277 -5.89 19.24 4.37
N LEU A 278 -6.10 18.24 5.21
CA LEU A 278 -5.10 17.81 6.18
C LEU A 278 -3.92 17.18 5.46
N ILE A 279 -2.74 17.74 5.66
CA ILE A 279 -1.47 17.23 5.17
C ILE A 279 -0.50 17.16 6.35
N ILE A 280 0.02 15.96 6.61
CA ILE A 280 0.94 15.66 7.71
C ILE A 280 2.32 15.36 7.12
N ASP A 281 3.33 16.06 7.59
CA ASP A 281 4.73 15.78 7.25
C ASP A 281 5.18 14.46 7.91
N CYS A 282 5.43 13.43 7.11
CA CYS A 282 5.89 12.12 7.57
C CYS A 282 7.40 11.94 7.39
N THR A 283 8.16 13.01 7.11
CA THR A 283 9.62 13.00 6.99
C THR A 283 10.34 12.30 8.15
N PRO A 284 9.90 12.36 9.42
CA PRO A 284 10.51 11.59 10.50
C PRO A 284 10.71 10.10 10.20
N LEU A 285 9.87 9.52 9.33
CA LEU A 285 9.96 8.12 8.91
C LEU A 285 11.26 7.79 8.15
N VAL A 286 11.84 8.76 7.44
CA VAL A 286 13.05 8.61 6.60
C VAL A 286 14.27 9.37 7.14
N GLN A 287 14.17 9.95 8.34
CA GLN A 287 15.27 10.66 8.97
C GLN A 287 16.23 9.69 9.66
N ASN A 288 17.52 10.00 9.63
CA ASN A 288 18.57 9.29 10.37
C ASN A 288 18.63 7.77 10.11
N LEU A 289 18.31 7.35 8.88
CA LEU A 289 18.36 5.93 8.50
C LEU A 289 19.79 5.39 8.60
N ASP A 290 19.96 4.31 9.36
CA ASP A 290 21.18 3.51 9.32
C ASP A 290 21.24 2.70 8.02
N ARG A 291 21.96 3.25 7.04
CA ARG A 291 22.18 2.60 5.74
C ARG A 291 23.27 1.53 5.78
N ARG A 292 23.87 1.22 6.94
CA ARG A 292 24.81 0.10 7.09
C ARG A 292 25.98 0.12 6.08
N GLY A 293 26.41 1.32 5.69
CA GLY A 293 27.49 1.54 4.74
C GLY A 293 27.11 1.44 3.25
N SER A 294 25.83 1.26 2.92
CA SER A 294 25.33 1.23 1.54
C SER A 294 24.74 2.57 1.10
N LYS A 295 24.46 2.68 -0.20
CA LYS A 295 23.88 3.91 -0.76
C LYS A 295 22.41 4.01 -0.40
N TYR A 296 21.71 2.88 -0.43
CA TYR A 296 20.28 2.79 -0.23
C TYR A 296 19.94 2.23 1.14
N PHE A 297 18.72 2.44 1.60
CA PHE A 297 18.23 1.83 2.82
C PHE A 297 17.50 0.53 2.46
N ASN A 298 18.04 -0.59 2.91
CA ASN A 298 17.36 -1.89 2.90
C ASN A 298 16.97 -2.46 1.51
N THR A 299 17.72 -2.13 0.44
CA THR A 299 17.53 -2.73 -0.90
C THR A 299 18.77 -3.55 -1.35
N GLU A 300 19.94 -3.26 -0.80
CA GLU A 300 21.20 -3.90 -1.15
C GLU A 300 21.49 -5.11 -0.23
N ARG A 301 21.71 -6.30 -0.80
CA ARG A 301 21.84 -7.57 -0.04
C ARG A 301 22.93 -7.58 1.02
N ASN A 302 23.98 -6.78 0.84
CA ASN A 302 25.10 -6.65 1.77
C ASN A 302 24.85 -5.66 2.92
N ALA A 303 23.71 -4.96 2.92
CA ALA A 303 23.38 -3.90 3.87
C ALA A 303 21.90 -3.90 4.28
N LEU A 304 21.31 -5.10 4.35
CA LEU A 304 19.93 -5.28 4.79
C LEU A 304 19.75 -4.99 6.27
N VAL A 305 18.54 -4.57 6.61
CA VAL A 305 18.06 -4.54 7.98
C VAL A 305 17.96 -5.97 8.50
N THR A 306 18.52 -6.24 9.67
CA THR A 306 18.66 -7.62 10.19
C THR A 306 17.47 -8.07 11.01
N LYS A 307 16.69 -7.13 11.53
CA LYS A 307 15.53 -7.41 12.36
C LYS A 307 14.42 -6.42 12.03
N GLU A 308 13.19 -6.90 11.98
CA GLU A 308 12.02 -6.04 11.75
C GLU A 308 11.89 -4.94 12.83
N GLU A 309 12.33 -5.22 14.05
CA GLU A 309 12.38 -4.24 15.15
C GLU A 309 13.30 -3.03 14.89
N ASP A 310 14.22 -3.12 13.93
CA ASP A 310 15.10 -2.01 13.54
C ASP A 310 14.46 -1.09 12.47
N LEU A 311 13.32 -1.49 11.87
CA LEU A 311 12.64 -0.67 10.85
C LEU A 311 11.97 0.56 11.48
N PRO A 312 12.12 1.76 10.90
CA PRO A 312 11.42 2.96 11.36
C PRO A 312 9.90 2.79 11.28
N GLU A 313 9.22 3.09 12.36
CA GLU A 313 7.76 2.97 12.44
C GLU A 313 7.19 4.11 13.27
N ILE A 314 6.19 4.79 12.71
CA ILE A 314 5.46 5.87 13.36
C ILE A 314 3.97 5.54 13.40
N ILE A 315 3.32 6.02 14.46
CA ILE A 315 1.87 6.02 14.60
C ILE A 315 1.38 7.45 14.65
N ILE A 316 0.29 7.71 13.93
CA ILE A 316 -0.37 9.02 13.83
C ILE A 316 -1.78 8.86 14.34
N GLU A 317 -2.13 9.60 15.39
CA GLU A 317 -3.48 9.63 15.97
C GLU A 317 -4.16 10.96 15.64
N ILE A 318 -5.30 10.88 14.95
CA ILE A 318 -6.08 12.04 14.53
C ILE A 318 -7.42 12.00 15.24
N LYS A 319 -7.74 13.11 15.92
CA LYS A 319 -9.05 13.34 16.51
C LYS A 319 -9.75 14.48 15.77
N LEU A 320 -10.95 14.23 15.27
CA LEU A 320 -11.78 15.22 14.63
C LEU A 320 -12.63 15.98 15.66
N LYS A 321 -13.04 17.20 15.37
CA LYS A 321 -14.00 17.96 16.20
C LYS A 321 -15.38 17.31 16.15
N GLU A 322 -15.83 17.00 14.94
CA GLU A 322 -17.07 16.30 14.64
C GLU A 322 -16.75 15.02 13.86
N PRO A 323 -17.54 13.94 14.06
CA PRO A 323 -17.33 12.70 13.33
C PRO A 323 -17.60 12.87 11.83
N LYS A 324 -16.97 12.01 11.03
CA LYS A 324 -17.11 11.98 9.57
C LYS A 324 -17.29 10.56 9.05
N GLU A 325 -18.08 10.40 8.00
CA GLU A 325 -18.29 9.12 7.31
C GLU A 325 -16.97 8.54 6.78
N ILE A 326 -16.81 7.22 6.86
CA ILE A 326 -15.50 6.55 6.65
C ILE A 326 -15.18 6.33 5.17
N ASP A 327 -16.16 5.91 4.37
CA ASP A 327 -16.01 5.72 2.92
C ASP A 327 -15.53 7.02 2.26
N ASP A 328 -15.97 8.13 2.86
CA ASP A 328 -15.60 9.49 2.55
C ASP A 328 -14.15 9.86 2.94
N ILE A 329 -13.31 8.96 3.48
CA ILE A 329 -11.95 9.27 4.00
C ILE A 329 -10.85 8.39 3.40
N LEU A 330 -11.13 7.12 3.10
CA LEU A 330 -10.08 6.13 2.80
C LEU A 330 -9.85 5.82 1.33
N GLU A 331 -10.76 6.24 0.47
CA GLU A 331 -10.89 5.66 -0.84
C GLU A 331 -10.07 6.41 -1.88
N ASP A 332 -9.40 5.66 -2.74
CA ASP A 332 -8.71 6.19 -3.91
C ASP A 332 -7.75 7.34 -3.53
N ASP A 333 -8.05 8.56 -3.96
CA ASP A 333 -7.23 9.75 -3.72
C ASP A 333 -7.49 10.47 -2.38
N GLU A 334 -8.37 9.91 -1.55
CA GLU A 334 -8.74 10.43 -0.24
C GLU A 334 -7.71 10.13 0.83
N PHE A 335 -7.08 8.96 0.75
CA PHE A 335 -5.88 8.62 1.51
C PHE A 335 -4.68 8.60 0.56
N ASP A 336 -3.80 9.59 0.69
CA ASP A 336 -2.71 9.80 -0.26
C ASP A 336 -1.38 10.00 0.49
N LEU A 337 -0.62 8.91 0.62
CA LEU A 337 0.78 8.95 1.03
C LEU A 337 1.60 9.22 -0.24
N TYR A 338 2.14 10.43 -0.35
CA TYR A 338 2.86 10.90 -1.53
C TYR A 338 4.29 11.29 -1.16
N LEU A 339 5.15 11.39 -2.17
CA LEU A 339 6.54 11.77 -2.01
C LEU A 339 6.78 13.17 -2.54
N LYS A 340 7.65 13.93 -1.87
CA LYS A 340 8.08 15.25 -2.33
C LYS A 340 9.59 15.43 -2.24
N ARG A 341 10.20 15.96 -3.30
CA ARG A 341 11.63 16.28 -3.31
C ARG A 341 11.93 17.57 -2.55
N ASN A 342 13.04 17.54 -1.82
CA ASN A 342 13.55 18.71 -1.11
C ASN A 342 14.22 19.76 -2.02
N ASP A 343 14.72 19.36 -3.18
CA ASP A 343 15.55 20.23 -4.02
C ASP A 343 14.73 21.11 -4.97
N ASN A 344 13.78 20.51 -5.71
CA ASN A 344 12.98 21.20 -6.72
C ASN A 344 11.46 21.16 -6.43
N GLY A 345 11.04 20.45 -5.39
CA GLY A 345 9.63 20.33 -5.00
C GLY A 345 8.79 19.42 -5.89
N THR A 346 9.37 18.57 -6.75
CA THR A 346 8.62 17.54 -7.47
C THR A 346 7.85 16.67 -6.49
N GLU A 347 6.57 16.46 -6.79
CA GLU A 347 5.68 15.58 -6.03
C GLU A 347 5.41 14.33 -6.88
N ILE A 348 5.35 13.15 -6.23
CA ILE A 348 4.90 11.88 -6.84
C ILE A 348 3.76 11.35 -5.97
N HIS A 349 2.60 11.17 -6.60
CA HIS A 349 1.41 10.61 -5.97
C HIS A 349 1.05 9.27 -6.62
N MET A 350 0.02 8.60 -6.12
CA MET A 350 -0.61 7.49 -6.85
C MET A 350 -1.19 7.98 -8.17
N ASN A 351 -1.33 7.07 -9.13
CA ASN A 351 -1.98 7.36 -10.41
C ASN A 351 -3.41 7.91 -10.20
N GLY A 352 -3.80 8.88 -11.03
CA GLY A 352 -5.09 9.57 -10.93
C GLY A 352 -5.15 10.71 -9.93
N ILE A 353 -4.13 10.89 -9.08
CA ILE A 353 -4.13 11.92 -8.05
C ILE A 353 -3.43 13.18 -8.54
N GLU A 354 -4.06 14.35 -8.44
CA GLU A 354 -3.41 15.64 -8.75
C GLU A 354 -2.29 16.01 -7.74
N PRO A 355 -1.20 16.68 -8.17
CA PRO A 355 -0.21 17.26 -7.24
C PRO A 355 -0.85 18.34 -6.36
N ILE A 356 -0.23 18.60 -5.20
CA ILE A 356 -0.75 19.61 -4.26
C ILE A 356 -0.21 20.99 -4.59
N ALA A 357 1.11 21.08 -4.76
CA ALA A 357 1.81 22.35 -4.98
C ALA A 357 2.83 22.28 -6.12
N TYR A 358 3.17 21.08 -6.59
CA TYR A 358 4.07 20.90 -7.71
C TYR A 358 3.41 21.30 -9.03
N GLN A 359 4.12 22.07 -9.85
CA GLN A 359 3.69 22.36 -11.22
C GLN A 359 3.90 21.12 -12.09
N TYR A 360 2.81 20.45 -12.43
CA TYR A 360 2.85 19.23 -13.22
C TYR A 360 3.43 19.47 -14.63
N PRO A 361 4.33 18.61 -15.14
CA PRO A 361 4.96 18.79 -16.44
C PRO A 361 4.08 18.26 -17.58
N PHE A 362 2.92 18.89 -17.81
CA PHE A 362 1.89 18.46 -18.77
C PHE A 362 2.37 18.19 -20.21
N ASN A 363 3.49 18.80 -20.63
CA ASN A 363 4.06 18.65 -21.97
C ASN A 363 5.22 17.63 -22.04
N ASP A 364 5.47 16.87 -20.97
CA ASP A 364 6.52 15.84 -20.99
C ASP A 364 6.11 14.67 -21.89
N LYS A 365 6.99 14.30 -22.81
CA LYS A 365 6.77 13.23 -23.79
C LYS A 365 6.67 11.83 -23.20
N ASN A 366 6.99 11.63 -21.92
CA ASN A 366 6.86 10.35 -21.24
C ASN A 366 5.49 10.21 -20.57
N LEU A 367 4.74 11.30 -20.40
CA LEU A 367 3.48 11.31 -19.67
C LEU A 367 2.29 11.19 -20.61
N TYR A 368 1.27 10.49 -20.13
CA TYR A 368 -0.02 10.46 -20.79
C TYR A 368 -0.61 11.89 -20.80
N PRO A 369 -1.19 12.35 -21.92
CA PRO A 369 -1.74 13.70 -22.01
C PRO A 369 -2.85 13.93 -20.98
N ILE A 370 -2.87 15.12 -20.37
CA ILE A 370 -3.94 15.62 -19.52
C ILE A 370 -4.53 16.84 -20.20
N TYR A 371 -5.84 16.86 -20.41
CA TYR A 371 -6.53 17.96 -21.06
C TYR A 371 -7.25 18.85 -20.03
N GLU A 372 -6.77 20.07 -19.81
CA GLU A 372 -7.37 21.03 -18.86
C GLU A 372 -8.65 21.72 -19.39
N ASP A 373 -8.92 21.64 -20.69
CA ASP A 373 -10.01 22.36 -21.37
C ASP A 373 -11.33 21.56 -21.51
N GLY A 374 -11.46 20.41 -20.82
CA GLY A 374 -12.65 19.54 -20.83
C GLY A 374 -13.73 19.94 -19.81
N GLU A 375 -14.96 19.45 -19.99
CA GLU A 375 -16.04 19.61 -18.99
C GLU A 375 -15.84 18.73 -17.74
N GLU A 376 -14.99 17.69 -17.82
CA GLU A 376 -14.58 16.82 -16.72
C GLU A 376 -13.05 16.93 -16.53
N GLU A 377 -12.60 17.02 -15.27
CA GLU A 377 -11.16 16.97 -14.94
C GLU A 377 -10.62 15.59 -15.37
N ASP A 378 -9.51 15.59 -16.11
CA ASP A 378 -8.88 14.36 -16.59
C ASP A 378 -7.99 13.76 -15.49
N ASP A 379 -8.36 12.57 -15.00
CA ASP A 379 -7.66 11.82 -13.95
C ASP A 379 -6.40 11.09 -14.48
N ASN A 380 -5.73 11.64 -15.49
CA ASN A 380 -4.54 11.04 -16.13
C ASN A 380 -3.22 11.42 -15.44
N TYR A 381 -3.26 11.95 -14.22
CA TYR A 381 -2.06 12.24 -13.44
C TYR A 381 -1.25 10.98 -13.12
N TYR A 382 0.06 11.08 -13.27
CA TYR A 382 1.05 10.04 -12.94
C TYR A 382 0.88 8.74 -13.73
N TYR A 383 0.41 8.84 -14.98
CA TYR A 383 0.50 7.79 -15.98
C TYR A 383 1.56 8.11 -17.03
N SER A 384 2.38 7.12 -17.40
CA SER A 384 3.24 7.24 -18.57
C SER A 384 2.42 7.11 -19.87
N ASN A 385 3.02 7.41 -21.02
CA ASN A 385 2.39 7.17 -22.33
C ASN A 385 2.04 5.70 -22.57
N GLU A 386 2.74 4.78 -21.91
CA GLU A 386 2.48 3.34 -21.88
C GLU A 386 1.54 2.92 -20.73
N ARG A 387 0.94 3.89 -20.02
CA ARG A 387 0.08 3.72 -18.83
C ARG A 387 0.75 3.00 -17.65
N LEU A 388 2.06 3.13 -17.52
CA LEU A 388 2.77 2.75 -16.30
C LEU A 388 2.57 3.81 -15.22
N ILE A 389 2.74 3.39 -13.96
CA ILE A 389 2.52 4.22 -12.77
C ILE A 389 3.83 4.41 -12.01
N TRP A 390 3.93 5.45 -11.19
CA TRP A 390 5.07 5.63 -10.27
C TRP A 390 4.76 5.27 -8.82
N GLY A 391 3.50 4.99 -8.47
CA GLY A 391 3.08 4.56 -7.15
C GLY A 391 2.16 3.36 -7.22
N LEU A 392 2.40 2.33 -6.41
CA LEU A 392 1.60 1.10 -6.34
C LEU A 392 1.16 0.85 -4.89
N ARG A 393 -0.14 0.61 -4.70
CA ARG A 393 -0.73 0.27 -3.39
C ARG A 393 -1.25 -1.17 -3.39
N VAL A 394 -0.73 -1.99 -2.48
CA VAL A 394 -1.07 -3.41 -2.36
C VAL A 394 -1.69 -3.70 -0.99
N PRO A 395 -2.88 -4.35 -0.90
CA PRO A 395 -3.53 -4.61 0.37
C PRO A 395 -3.01 -5.88 1.05
N GLY A 396 -1.70 -5.91 1.27
CA GLY A 396 -0.97 -6.94 2.02
C GLY A 396 0.44 -6.47 2.39
N ASN A 397 1.07 -7.14 3.35
CA ASN A 397 2.49 -6.97 3.64
C ASN A 397 3.30 -7.68 2.54
N VAL A 398 3.78 -6.93 1.55
CA VAL A 398 4.45 -7.46 0.37
C VAL A 398 5.94 -7.17 0.48
N ALA A 399 6.76 -8.18 0.24
CA ALA A 399 8.20 -8.03 0.20
C ALA A 399 8.61 -7.08 -0.95
N HIS A 400 9.57 -6.20 -0.70
CA HIS A 400 10.13 -5.38 -1.76
C HIS A 400 11.26 -6.13 -2.47
N THR A 401 11.55 -5.72 -3.70
CA THR A 401 12.66 -6.26 -4.47
C THR A 401 13.99 -5.77 -3.90
N ILE A 402 15.06 -6.51 -4.18
CA ILE A 402 16.42 -5.97 -4.09
C ILE A 402 16.62 -4.84 -5.10
N GLU A 403 17.62 -3.98 -4.85
CA GLU A 403 18.05 -2.93 -5.78
C GLU A 403 18.24 -3.48 -7.21
N LYS A 404 17.54 -2.89 -8.19
CA LYS A 404 17.49 -3.28 -9.62
C LYS A 404 16.96 -4.69 -9.87
N GLY A 405 16.26 -5.26 -8.90
CA GLY A 405 15.61 -6.54 -9.02
C GLY A 405 14.45 -6.46 -10.01
N ASP A 406 14.38 -7.40 -10.95
CA ASP A 406 13.27 -7.48 -11.90
C ASP A 406 11.96 -7.83 -11.17
N PHE A 407 11.07 -6.83 -11.04
CA PHE A 407 9.79 -6.98 -10.36
C PHE A 407 8.87 -8.02 -11.02
N LEU A 408 8.93 -8.18 -12.35
CA LEU A 408 8.13 -9.17 -13.08
C LEU A 408 8.59 -10.60 -12.82
N LYS A 409 9.89 -10.81 -12.61
CA LYS A 409 10.44 -12.10 -12.18
C LYS A 409 10.15 -12.38 -10.71
N ALA A 410 10.28 -11.35 -9.87
CA ALA A 410 9.97 -11.46 -8.45
C ALA A 410 8.50 -11.84 -8.23
N TYR A 411 7.59 -11.21 -8.98
CA TYR A 411 6.13 -11.41 -8.90
C TYR A 411 5.53 -11.87 -10.23
N LYS A 412 5.62 -13.17 -10.52
CA LYS A 412 5.24 -13.80 -11.79
C LYS A 412 3.79 -13.56 -12.23
N GLY A 413 2.88 -13.31 -11.29
CA GLY A 413 1.47 -13.01 -11.59
C GLY A 413 1.21 -11.56 -12.03
N PHE A 414 2.14 -10.64 -11.76
CA PHE A 414 1.93 -9.20 -11.92
C PHE A 414 1.66 -8.79 -13.37
N ALA A 415 2.49 -9.25 -14.31
CA ALA A 415 2.33 -8.92 -15.74
C ALA A 415 0.97 -9.38 -16.28
N LYS A 416 0.48 -10.55 -15.85
CA LYS A 416 -0.82 -11.08 -16.27
C LYS A 416 -1.98 -10.33 -15.61
N TRP A 417 -1.82 -9.90 -14.36
CA TRP A 417 -2.79 -9.05 -13.68
C TRP A 417 -2.95 -7.72 -14.42
N ALA A 418 -1.84 -6.99 -14.63
CA ALA A 418 -1.84 -5.68 -15.26
C ALA A 418 -2.39 -5.71 -16.70
N GLN A 419 -1.89 -6.62 -17.55
CA GLN A 419 -2.35 -6.74 -18.94
C GLN A 419 -3.80 -7.22 -19.08
N SER A 420 -4.38 -7.80 -18.03
CA SER A 420 -5.80 -8.22 -18.02
C SER A 420 -6.75 -7.11 -17.56
N GLY A 421 -6.24 -5.93 -17.22
CA GLY A 421 -7.02 -4.87 -16.58
C GLY A 421 -7.48 -5.30 -15.18
N GLY A 422 -6.65 -6.02 -14.44
CA GLY A 422 -6.94 -6.47 -13.08
C GLY A 422 -7.95 -7.61 -12.95
N LYS A 423 -8.29 -8.29 -14.04
CA LYS A 423 -9.28 -9.40 -14.05
C LYS A 423 -8.67 -10.74 -13.63
N ASN A 424 -7.40 -10.96 -13.96
CA ASN A 424 -6.65 -12.18 -13.64
C ASN A 424 -5.62 -11.91 -12.54
N GLU A 425 -5.19 -12.96 -11.83
CA GLU A 425 -4.10 -12.88 -10.84
C GLU A 425 -4.27 -11.75 -9.80
N GLN A 426 -5.50 -11.46 -9.36
CA GLN A 426 -5.83 -10.36 -8.42
C GLN A 426 -5.10 -10.43 -7.07
N ASN A 427 -4.52 -11.59 -6.75
CA ASN A 427 -3.74 -11.85 -5.54
C ASN A 427 -2.29 -12.25 -5.89
N TRP A 428 -1.71 -11.65 -6.95
CA TRP A 428 -0.39 -11.99 -7.50
C TRP A 428 0.75 -11.98 -6.46
N TYR A 429 0.62 -11.18 -5.41
CA TYR A 429 1.60 -11.03 -4.33
C TYR A 429 1.56 -12.15 -3.28
N ASN A 430 0.51 -12.98 -3.25
CA ASN A 430 0.31 -14.04 -2.25
C ASN A 430 0.10 -15.44 -2.87
N GLN A 431 0.61 -15.68 -4.08
CA GLN A 431 0.42 -16.96 -4.78
C GLN A 431 1.41 -18.06 -4.35
N GLY A 432 2.42 -17.72 -3.55
CA GLY A 432 3.48 -18.65 -3.15
C GLY A 432 4.41 -19.08 -4.29
N ASN A 433 4.46 -18.31 -5.38
CA ASN A 433 5.29 -18.57 -6.56
C ASN A 433 6.34 -17.47 -6.82
N ALA A 434 6.47 -16.53 -5.89
CA ALA A 434 7.42 -15.43 -5.94
C ALA A 434 8.87 -15.96 -5.98
N ASP A 435 9.78 -15.20 -6.60
CA ASP A 435 11.20 -15.52 -6.56
C ASP A 435 11.86 -14.84 -5.36
N ASP A 436 12.01 -15.59 -4.26
CA ASP A 436 12.61 -15.10 -3.02
C ASP A 436 14.07 -14.66 -3.19
N ASN A 437 14.76 -15.07 -4.27
CA ASN A 437 16.11 -14.57 -4.58
C ASN A 437 16.13 -13.15 -5.13
N LEU A 438 14.96 -12.56 -5.38
CA LEU A 438 14.82 -11.15 -5.77
C LEU A 438 14.13 -10.32 -4.69
N LEU A 439 13.65 -10.93 -3.61
CA LEU A 439 12.86 -10.27 -2.59
C LEU A 439 13.59 -10.14 -1.26
N ILE A 440 13.15 -9.16 -0.47
CA ILE A 440 13.54 -8.93 0.90
C ILE A 440 12.28 -8.96 1.76
N HIS A 441 12.21 -9.91 2.68
CA HIS A 441 11.03 -10.17 3.51
C HIS A 441 11.23 -9.64 4.94
N TYR A 442 10.15 -9.09 5.53
CA TYR A 442 10.07 -8.73 6.94
C TYR A 442 8.72 -9.13 7.53
#